data_AF-A0A3A8B3M5-F1
#
_entry.id   AF-A0A3A8B3M5-F1
#
_cell.length_a   1.000
_cell.length_b   1.000
_cell.length_c   1.000
_cell.angle_alpha   90.00
_cell.angle_beta   90.00
_cell.angle_gamma   90.00
#
_symmetry.space_group_name_H-M   'P 1'
#
loop_
_entity.id
_entity.type
_entity.pdbx_description
1 polymer ?
#
loop_
_entity_poly.entity_id
_entity_poly.type
_entity_poly.pdbx_seq_one_letter_code
_entity_poly.pdbx_strand_id
1 'polypeptide(L)'
;MASTSVTLGPHWDEFIALMLKEGRYGSTSELIRASLRLMEEQEGQRARLRVALMEGKRSGDAGPLDMNAIKRQARARSRANDA
;
A
#
# COMPACT_ATOMS: atom_id res chain seq x y z
N MET A 1 -1.19 24.41 12.88
CA MET A 1 -0.34 23.44 12.15
C MET A 1 1.05 24.06 12.01
N ALA A 2 2.11 23.26 12.14
CA ALA A 2 3.46 23.74 11.86
C ALA A 2 3.64 23.92 10.34
N SER A 3 4.29 25.01 9.92
CA SER A 3 4.71 25.22 8.54
C SER A 3 6.14 24.71 8.36
N THR A 4 6.37 24.00 7.25
CA THR A 4 7.70 23.54 6.85
C THR A 4 8.01 24.13 5.50
N SER A 5 9.15 24.81 5.38
CA SER A 5 9.65 25.30 4.10
C SER A 5 10.47 24.20 3.43
N VAL A 6 10.19 23.93 2.15
CA VAL A 6 10.88 22.91 1.37
C VAL A 6 11.25 23.53 0.03
N THR A 7 12.52 23.41 -0.36
CA THR A 7 12.97 23.80 -1.68
C THR A 7 12.83 22.61 -2.62
N LEU A 8 12.10 22.81 -3.71
CA LEU A 8 11.94 21.81 -4.76
C LEU A 8 12.77 22.22 -5.99
N GLY A 9 13.03 21.26 -6.88
CA GLY A 9 13.71 21.53 -8.14
C GLY A 9 12.73 21.97 -9.24
N PRO A 10 13.22 22.56 -10.35
CA PRO A 10 12.39 23.15 -11.40
C PRO A 10 11.30 22.23 -11.96
N HIS A 11 11.60 20.94 -12.09
CA HIS A 11 10.63 19.93 -12.53
C HIS A 11 9.36 19.89 -11.66
N TRP A 12 9.53 19.97 -10.33
CA TRP A 12 8.42 19.91 -9.40
C TRP A 12 7.63 21.21 -9.35
N ASP A 13 8.30 22.35 -9.56
CA ASP A 13 7.64 23.66 -9.64
C ASP A 13 6.67 23.69 -10.84
N GLU A 14 7.12 23.21 -12.01
CA GLU A 14 6.28 23.08 -13.21
C GLU A 14 5.09 22.14 -12.98
N PHE A 15 5.35 20.98 -12.36
CA PHE A 15 4.29 20.02 -12.04
C PHE A 15 3.26 20.59 -11.08
N ILE A 16 3.70 21.25 -10.00
CA ILE A 16 2.80 21.88 -9.01
C ILE A 16 1.98 22.97 -9.70
N ALA A 17 2.60 23.81 -10.51
CA ALA A 17 1.91 24.87 -11.25
C ALA A 17 0.83 24.30 -12.18
N LEU A 18 1.12 23.20 -12.89
CA LEU A 18 0.16 22.52 -13.74
C LEU A 18 -1.04 21.99 -12.94
N MET A 19 -0.78 21.28 -11.83
CA MET A 19 -1.84 20.70 -10.99
C MET A 19 -2.74 21.76 -10.35
N LEU A 20 -2.19 22.92 -9.99
CA LEU A 20 -2.96 24.06 -9.51
C LEU A 20 -3.77 24.71 -10.64
N LYS A 21 -3.17 24.89 -11.82
CA LYS A 21 -3.84 25.47 -13.00
C LYS A 21 -5.01 24.61 -13.47
N GLU A 22 -4.89 23.30 -13.40
CA GLU A 22 -5.98 22.35 -13.71
C GLU A 22 -7.08 22.32 -12.64
N GLY A 23 -6.89 23.03 -11.51
CA GLY A 23 -7.84 23.06 -10.40
C GLY A 23 -7.90 21.75 -9.61
N ARG A 24 -6.93 20.85 -9.78
CA ARG A 24 -6.88 19.56 -9.07
C ARG A 24 -6.60 19.74 -7.59
N TYR A 25 -5.86 20.79 -7.23
CA TYR A 25 -5.59 21.19 -5.85
C TYR A 25 -5.72 22.71 -5.73
N GLY A 26 -6.10 23.20 -4.56
CA GLY A 26 -6.23 24.64 -4.27
C GLY A 26 -4.95 25.30 -3.77
N SER A 27 -3.94 24.52 -3.36
CA SER A 27 -2.64 25.05 -2.93
C SER A 27 -1.51 24.03 -3.02
N THR A 28 -0.26 24.51 -3.09
CA THR A 28 0.94 23.67 -3.02
C THR A 28 0.95 22.82 -1.74
N SER A 29 0.60 23.41 -0.61
CA SER A 29 0.53 22.70 0.67
C SER A 29 -0.50 21.58 0.69
N GLU A 30 -1.61 21.75 -0.03
CA GLU A 30 -2.62 20.70 -0.18
C GLU A 30 -2.12 19.56 -1.04
N LEU A 31 -1.52 19.87 -2.19
CA LEU A 31 -0.90 18.88 -3.09
C LEU A 31 0.15 18.06 -2.34
N ILE A 32 1.08 18.72 -1.64
CA ILE A 32 2.15 18.04 -0.88
C ILE A 32 1.55 17.10 0.17
N ARG A 33 0.53 17.54 0.92
CA ARG A 33 -0.13 16.66 1.91
C ARG A 33 -0.82 15.47 1.24
N ALA A 34 -1.46 15.66 0.08
CA ALA A 34 -2.06 14.56 -0.67
C ALA A 34 -1.01 13.54 -1.13
N SER A 35 0.12 14.01 -1.65
CA SER A 35 1.24 13.17 -2.05
C SER A 35 1.84 12.41 -0.87
N LEU A 36 2.02 13.05 0.29
CA LEU A 36 2.53 12.41 1.50
C LEU A 36 1.59 11.33 2.04
N ARG A 37 0.27 11.54 2.00
CA ARG A 37 -0.71 10.51 2.38
C ARG A 37 -0.62 9.29 1.48
N LEU A 38 -0.49 9.49 0.17
CA LEU A 38 -0.31 8.39 -0.78
C LEU A 38 0.98 7.61 -0.48
N MET A 39 2.07 8.33 -0.21
CA MET A 39 3.35 7.71 0.15
C MET A 39 3.25 6.91 1.46
N GLU A 40 2.60 7.47 2.49
CA GLU A 40 2.36 6.79 3.76
C GLU A 40 1.57 5.49 3.57
N GLU A 41 0.50 5.52 2.77
CA GLU A 41 -0.29 4.33 2.46
C GLU A 41 0.57 3.26 1.76
N GLN A 42 1.34 3.65 0.75
CA GLN A 42 2.22 2.73 0.02
C GLN A 42 3.30 2.11 0.92
N GLU A 43 3.91 2.90 1.80
CA GLU A 43 4.89 2.38 2.76
C GLU A 43 4.24 1.44 3.78
N GLY A 44 3.03 1.75 4.23
CA GLY A 44 2.23 0.85 5.07
C GLY A 44 1.94 -0.48 4.38
N GLN A 45 1.54 -0.46 3.10
CA GLN A 45 1.31 -1.67 2.31
C GLN A 45 2.61 -2.48 2.11
N ARG A 46 3.72 -1.81 1.79
CA ARG A 46 5.04 -2.45 1.66
C ARG A 46 5.49 -3.10 2.96
N ALA A 47 5.31 -2.44 4.09
CA ALA A 47 5.64 -2.99 5.40
C ALA A 47 4.83 -4.28 5.69
N ARG A 48 3.51 -4.24 5.46
CA ARG A 48 2.63 -5.42 5.63
C ARG A 48 3.05 -6.59 4.73
N LEU A 49 3.36 -6.30 3.46
CA LEU A 49 3.82 -7.33 2.52
C LEU A 49 5.14 -7.96 2.98
N ARG A 50 6.10 -7.15 3.46
CA ARG A 50 7.38 -7.66 3.99
C ARG A 50 7.16 -8.58 5.18
N VAL A 51 6.25 -8.24 6.09
CA VAL A 51 5.90 -9.08 7.24
C VAL A 51 5.31 -10.41 6.77
N ALA A 52 4.29 -10.39 5.89
CA ALA A 52 3.67 -11.60 5.38
C ALA A 52 4.66 -12.52 4.64
N LEU A 53 5.59 -11.94 3.87
CA LEU A 53 6.65 -12.71 3.22
C LEU A 53 7.61 -13.35 4.23
N MET A 54 7.95 -12.64 5.31
CA MET A 54 8.81 -13.20 6.36
C MET A 54 8.09 -14.31 7.15
N GLU A 55 6.80 -14.15 7.41
CA GLU A 55 5.97 -15.19 8.02
C GLU A 55 5.93 -16.45 7.14
N GLY A 56 5.66 -16.29 5.84
CA GLY A 56 5.65 -17.42 4.89
C GLY A 56 7.03 -18.10 4.74
N LYS A 57 8.13 -17.34 4.82
CA LYS A 57 9.48 -17.93 4.82
C LYS A 57 9.77 -18.71 6.11
N ARG A 58 9.21 -18.27 7.24
CA ARG A 58 9.39 -18.89 8.55
C ARG A 58 8.42 -20.05 8.81
N SER A 59 7.37 -20.22 8.00
CA SER A 59 6.39 -21.30 8.17
C SER A 59 6.89 -22.69 7.79
N GLY A 60 8.15 -22.80 7.33
CA GLY A 60 8.77 -24.07 6.97
C GLY A 60 8.56 -24.45 5.50
N ASP A 61 8.89 -25.69 5.16
CA ASP A 61 8.72 -26.21 3.80
C ASP A 61 7.24 -26.34 3.44
N ALA A 62 6.86 -25.80 2.29
CA ALA A 62 5.50 -25.86 1.77
C ALA A 62 5.18 -27.23 1.15
N GLY A 63 6.19 -28.02 0.79
CA GLY A 63 6.02 -29.26 0.04
C GLY A 63 5.41 -29.04 -1.36
N PRO A 64 5.00 -30.12 -2.05
CA PRO A 64 4.37 -30.03 -3.37
C PRO A 64 3.01 -29.34 -3.33
N LEU A 65 2.75 -28.46 -4.31
CA LEU A 65 1.47 -27.76 -4.44
C LEU A 65 0.37 -28.68 -5.01
N ASP A 66 -0.63 -29.03 -4.20
CA ASP A 66 -1.90 -29.65 -4.66
C ASP A 66 -3.10 -28.74 -4.39
N MET A 67 -3.52 -28.01 -5.44
CA MET A 67 -4.67 -27.11 -5.38
C MET A 67 -6.00 -27.82 -5.11
N ASN A 68 -6.16 -29.08 -5.50
CA ASN A 68 -7.38 -29.84 -5.25
C ASN A 68 -7.47 -30.26 -3.79
N ALA A 69 -6.36 -30.70 -3.19
CA ALA A 69 -6.29 -30.99 -1.76
C ALA A 69 -6.60 -29.75 -0.91
N ILE A 70 -6.00 -28.61 -1.24
CA ILE A 70 -6.24 -27.33 -0.55
C ILE A 70 -7.73 -26.96 -0.59
N LYS A 71 -8.37 -27.04 -1.78
CA LYS A 71 -9.81 -26.75 -1.92
C LYS A 71 -10.69 -27.70 -1.12
N ARG A 72 -10.38 -29.01 -1.12
CA ARG A 72 -11.12 -30.00 -0.32
C ARG A 72 -11.02 -29.68 1.16
N GLN A 73 -9.81 -29.38 1.65
CA GLN A 73 -9.58 -29.05 3.06
C GLN A 73 -10.31 -27.76 3.47
N ALA A 74 -10.27 -26.71 2.65
CA ALA A 74 -10.97 -25.45 2.93
C ALA A 74 -12.49 -25.65 3.03
N ARG A 75 -13.10 -26.42 2.10
CA ARG A 75 -14.54 -26.73 2.14
C ARG A 75 -14.93 -27.54 3.37
N ALA A 76 -14.10 -28.51 3.78
CA ALA A 76 -14.34 -29.29 4.98
C ALA A 76 -14.31 -28.42 6.25
N ARG A 77 -13.34 -27.50 6.35
CA ARG A 77 -13.23 -26.54 7.46
C ARG A 77 -14.45 -25.62 7.55
N SER A 78 -14.95 -25.09 6.43
CA SER A 78 -16.15 -24.24 6.41
C SER A 78 -17.36 -24.98 6.98
N ARG A 79 -17.63 -26.19 6.48
CA ARG A 79 -18.79 -26.99 6.93
C ARG A 79 -18.73 -27.36 8.41
N ALA A 80 -17.54 -27.55 8.97
CA ALA A 80 -17.34 -27.83 10.38
C ALA A 80 -17.51 -26.60 11.28
N ASN A 81 -17.38 -25.40 10.73
CA ASN A 81 -17.56 -24.14 11.46
C ASN A 81 -19.03 -23.65 11.41
N ASP A 82 -19.82 -24.20 10.49
CA ASP A 82 -21.25 -23.93 10.30
C ASP A 82 -22.16 -24.91 11.08
N ALA A 83 -21.58 -25.93 11.75
CA ALA A 83 -22.26 -26.96 12.53
C ALA A 83 -22.02 -26.74 14.03
#